data_AF-A0A242DFA4-F1
#
_entry.id   AF-A0A242DFA4-F1
#
_cell.length_a   1.000
_cell.length_b   1.000
_cell.length_c   1.000
_cell.angle_alpha   90.00
_cell.angle_beta   90.00
_cell.angle_gamma   90.00
#
_symmetry.space_group_name_H-M   'P 1'
#
loop_
_entity.id
_entity.type
_entity.pdbx_description
1 polymer ?
#
loop_
_entity_poly.entity_id
_entity_poly.type
_entity_poly.pdbx_seq_one_letter_code
_entity_poly.pdbx_strand_id
1 'polypeptide(L)'
;MYSLVPENMFEVEQKLNYLLEKGKDATEEEVIRQAVLDNAQQILDGDLEGPYWKVKWQPEDQILAIFDIMNKEVGTVDSLSGSFIEDFRSSAPNVIRHLAEKIQKIVNDN
;
A
#
# COMPACT_ATOMS: atom_id res chain seq x y z
N MET A 1 -15.95 -10.74 -7.84
CA MET A 1 -14.85 -10.62 -6.88
C MET A 1 -14.55 -9.13 -6.80
N TYR A 2 -14.89 -8.45 -5.69
CA TYR A 2 -14.52 -7.04 -5.52
C TYR A 2 -13.01 -7.01 -5.33
N SER A 3 -12.28 -6.84 -6.43
CA SER A 3 -10.82 -6.75 -6.46
C SER A 3 -10.40 -5.29 -6.60
N LEU A 4 -11.06 -4.42 -5.83
CA LEU A 4 -10.76 -3.01 -5.83
C LEU A 4 -9.77 -2.76 -4.69
N VAL A 5 -8.54 -2.47 -5.09
CA VAL A 5 -7.52 -1.88 -4.21
C VAL A 5 -7.93 -0.41 -4.09
N PRO A 6 -8.37 0.06 -2.91
CA PRO A 6 -8.87 1.42 -2.79
C PRO A 6 -7.81 2.45 -3.16
N GLU A 7 -8.18 3.42 -3.99
CA GLU A 7 -7.32 4.54 -4.39
C GLU A 7 -7.82 5.88 -3.80
N ASN A 8 -8.95 5.85 -3.10
CA ASN A 8 -9.54 6.99 -2.39
C ASN A 8 -10.47 6.55 -1.25
N MET A 9 -10.91 7.50 -0.41
CA MET A 9 -11.75 7.24 0.76
C MET A 9 -13.16 6.74 0.41
N PHE A 10 -13.70 7.06 -0.77
CA PHE A 10 -14.99 6.51 -1.20
C PHE A 10 -14.89 5.00 -1.44
N GLU A 11 -13.79 4.54 -2.06
CA GLU A 11 -13.54 3.11 -2.27
C GLU A 11 -13.21 2.36 -0.99
N VAL A 12 -12.58 3.03 -0.02
CA VAL A 12 -12.40 2.50 1.35
C VAL A 12 -13.75 2.23 1.98
N GLU A 13 -14.68 3.18 1.92
CA GLU A 13 -16.03 3.00 2.46
C GLU A 13 -16.79 1.86 1.77
N GLN A 14 -16.71 1.78 0.43
CA GLN A 14 -17.31 0.68 -0.34
C GLN A 14 -16.74 -0.69 0.07
N LYS A 15 -15.41 -0.78 0.23
CA LYS A 15 -14.74 -2.02 0.64
C LYS A 15 -15.08 -2.38 2.09
N LEU A 16 -15.12 -1.41 2.99
CA LEU A 16 -15.53 -1.60 4.38
C LEU A 16 -16.96 -2.14 4.48
N ASN A 17 -17.92 -1.49 3.81
CA ASN A 17 -19.31 -1.94 3.78
C ASN A 17 -19.43 -3.37 3.24
N TYR A 18 -18.73 -3.67 2.15
CA TYR A 18 -18.69 -5.04 1.61
C TYR A 18 -18.17 -6.06 2.62
N LEU A 19 -17.10 -5.75 3.37
CA LEU A 19 -16.55 -6.65 4.39
C LEU A 19 -17.56 -6.88 5.54
N LEU A 20 -18.21 -5.81 6.00
CA LEU A 20 -19.23 -5.86 7.05
C LEU A 20 -20.47 -6.65 6.61
N GLU A 21 -20.95 -6.47 5.37
CA GLU A 21 -22.05 -7.25 4.78
C GLU A 21 -21.73 -8.74 4.67
N LYS A 22 -20.44 -9.09 4.58
CA LYS A 22 -19.96 -10.49 4.62
C LYS A 22 -19.77 -11.03 6.03
N GLY A 23 -20.12 -10.26 7.05
CA GLY A 23 -19.98 -10.64 8.46
C GLY A 23 -18.53 -10.66 8.94
N LYS A 24 -17.63 -9.94 8.25
CA LYS A 24 -16.25 -9.74 8.73
C LYS A 24 -16.20 -8.53 9.65
N ASP A 25 -15.49 -8.66 10.74
CA ASP A 25 -15.09 -7.53 11.56
C ASP A 25 -13.94 -6.82 10.86
N ALA A 26 -14.14 -5.57 10.47
CA ALA A 26 -13.16 -4.76 9.77
C ALA A 26 -13.35 -3.30 10.15
N THR A 27 -12.25 -2.58 10.29
CA THR A 27 -12.24 -1.13 10.54
C THR A 27 -11.80 -0.36 9.31
N GLU A 28 -12.17 0.92 9.22
CA GLU A 28 -11.68 1.83 8.17
C GLU A 28 -10.14 1.83 8.12
N GLU A 29 -9.49 1.88 9.28
CA GLU A 29 -8.04 1.89 9.41
C GLU A 29 -7.39 0.62 8.85
N GLU A 30 -7.98 -0.56 9.11
CA GLU A 30 -7.51 -1.81 8.50
C GLU A 30 -7.66 -1.81 6.98
N VAL A 31 -8.78 -1.28 6.48
CA VAL A 31 -9.01 -1.18 5.04
C VAL A 31 -8.00 -0.23 4.39
N ILE A 32 -7.71 0.91 5.03
CA ILE A 32 -6.70 1.86 4.55
C ILE A 32 -5.30 1.24 4.60
N ARG A 33 -4.89 0.62 5.71
CA ARG A 33 -3.59 -0.06 5.81
C ARG A 33 -3.43 -1.11 4.72
N GLN A 34 -4.46 -1.93 4.50
CA GLN A 34 -4.42 -2.92 3.44
C GLN A 34 -4.38 -2.27 2.06
N ALA A 35 -5.12 -1.17 1.83
CA ALA A 35 -5.09 -0.42 0.58
C ALA A 35 -3.68 0.13 0.28
N VAL A 36 -3.00 0.72 1.27
CA VAL A 36 -1.65 1.24 1.10
C VAL A 36 -0.66 0.12 0.73
N LEU A 37 -0.74 -1.02 1.41
CA LEU A 37 0.07 -2.19 1.10
C LEU A 37 -0.21 -2.75 -0.30
N ASP A 38 -1.49 -2.92 -0.64
CA ASP A 38 -1.93 -3.45 -1.93
C ASP A 38 -1.52 -2.53 -3.08
N ASN A 39 -1.64 -1.20 -2.92
CA ASN A 39 -1.18 -0.22 -3.92
C ASN A 39 0.34 -0.31 -4.14
N ALA A 40 1.12 -0.40 -3.05
CA ALA A 40 2.57 -0.57 -3.16
C ALA A 40 2.95 -1.87 -3.89
N GLN A 41 2.24 -2.97 -3.62
CA GLN A 41 2.47 -4.23 -4.32
C GLN A 41 2.05 -4.15 -5.80
N GLN A 42 0.92 -3.50 -6.13
CA GLN A 42 0.51 -3.29 -7.51
C GLN A 42 1.50 -2.45 -8.32
N ILE A 43 2.12 -1.44 -7.71
CA ILE A 43 3.18 -0.65 -8.34
C ILE A 43 4.39 -1.53 -8.66
N LEU A 44 4.82 -2.38 -7.71
CA LEU A 44 5.91 -3.34 -7.93
C LEU A 44 5.60 -4.33 -9.05
N ASP A 45 4.36 -4.85 -9.07
CA ASP A 45 3.93 -5.87 -10.03
C ASP A 45 3.68 -5.30 -11.44
N GLY A 46 3.12 -4.08 -11.53
CA GLY A 46 2.58 -3.50 -12.76
C GLY A 46 3.56 -2.63 -13.54
N ASP A 47 4.36 -1.79 -12.87
CA ASP A 47 5.21 -0.81 -13.54
C ASP A 47 6.64 -1.34 -13.85
N LEU A 48 7.06 -2.43 -13.20
CA LEU A 48 8.49 -2.76 -13.07
C LEU A 48 8.89 -4.18 -13.48
N GLU A 49 8.01 -4.95 -14.15
CA GLU A 49 8.27 -6.33 -14.63
C GLU A 49 8.91 -7.25 -13.57
N GLY A 50 8.68 -6.97 -12.29
CA GLY A 50 9.28 -7.65 -11.14
C GLY A 50 8.25 -8.48 -10.36
N PRO A 51 7.66 -9.55 -10.93
CA PRO A 51 6.55 -10.31 -10.32
C PRO A 51 6.92 -11.06 -9.02
N TYR A 52 8.11 -10.83 -8.47
CA TYR A 52 8.64 -11.50 -7.29
C TYR A 52 9.11 -10.52 -6.20
N TRP A 53 9.07 -9.21 -6.45
CA TRP A 53 9.33 -8.22 -5.42
C TRP A 53 8.18 -8.20 -4.42
N LYS A 54 8.48 -7.89 -3.17
CA LYS A 54 7.48 -7.90 -2.09
C LYS A 54 7.55 -6.63 -1.28
N VAL A 55 6.39 -6.19 -0.82
CA VAL A 55 6.26 -5.12 0.16
C VAL A 55 5.75 -5.68 1.50
N LYS A 56 6.28 -5.19 2.62
CA LYS A 56 5.79 -5.51 3.97
C LYS A 56 5.88 -4.31 4.90
N TRP A 57 5.01 -4.27 5.91
CA TRP A 57 5.06 -3.28 6.99
C TRP A 57 6.27 -3.48 7.92
N GLN A 58 6.94 -2.39 8.31
CA GLN A 58 8.11 -2.41 9.22
C GLN A 58 8.49 -1.02 9.79
N PRO A 59 7.76 -0.42 10.76
CA PRO A 59 6.58 -0.92 11.46
C PRO A 59 5.26 -0.58 10.73
N GLU A 60 4.17 -1.22 11.17
CA GLU A 60 2.82 -0.98 10.63
C GLU A 60 2.47 0.50 10.65
N ASP A 61 1.75 0.94 9.61
CA ASP A 61 1.29 2.32 9.39
C ASP A 61 2.40 3.37 9.21
N GLN A 62 3.68 3.04 9.37
CA GLN A 62 4.75 4.05 9.28
C GLN A 62 5.70 3.81 8.12
N ILE A 63 6.09 2.55 7.88
CA ILE A 63 7.15 2.21 6.95
C ILE A 63 6.79 0.94 6.19
N LEU A 64 7.00 0.97 4.87
CA LEU A 64 6.95 -0.19 4.00
C LEU A 64 8.36 -0.60 3.59
N ALA A 65 8.78 -1.80 3.97
CA ALA A 65 10.01 -2.41 3.50
C ALA A 65 9.80 -3.12 2.16
N ILE A 66 10.72 -2.90 1.24
CA ILE A 66 10.74 -3.47 -0.11
C ILE A 66 11.79 -4.59 -0.14
N PHE A 67 11.39 -5.74 -0.66
CA PHE A 67 12.21 -6.93 -0.77
C PHE A 67 12.37 -7.33 -2.24
N ASP A 68 13.60 -7.65 -2.63
CA ASP A 68 13.90 -8.18 -3.95
C ASP A 68 13.42 -9.64 -4.13
N ILE A 69 13.70 -10.20 -5.31
CA ILE A 69 13.37 -11.57 -5.67
C ILE A 69 14.05 -12.63 -4.79
N MET A 70 15.14 -12.28 -4.09
CA MET A 70 15.84 -13.14 -3.13
C MET A 70 15.30 -12.99 -1.71
N ASN A 71 14.24 -12.21 -1.49
CA ASN A 71 13.72 -11.78 -0.19
C ASN A 71 14.73 -10.98 0.65
N LYS A 72 15.68 -10.29 0.01
CA LYS A 72 16.56 -9.34 0.68
C LYS A 72 15.87 -7.98 0.73
N GLU A 73 15.89 -7.35 1.89
CA GLU A 73 15.45 -5.95 2.03
C GLU A 73 16.38 -5.04 1.22
N VAL A 74 15.81 -4.28 0.28
CA VAL A 74 16.55 -3.40 -0.65
C VAL A 74 16.22 -1.92 -0.45
N GLY A 75 15.19 -1.61 0.32
CA GLY A 75 14.86 -0.25 0.69
C GLY A 75 13.57 -0.16 1.49
N THR A 76 13.26 1.05 1.95
CA THR A 76 12.05 1.35 2.70
C THR A 76 11.36 2.59 2.15
N VAL A 77 10.05 2.67 2.34
CA VAL A 77 9.21 3.82 2.03
C VAL A 77 8.51 4.27 3.30
N ASP A 78 8.91 5.42 3.81
CA ASP A 78 8.29 6.07 4.96
C ASP A 78 7.01 6.81 4.55
N SER A 79 6.08 6.93 5.50
CA SER A 79 4.93 7.84 5.40
C SER A 79 5.34 9.31 5.24
N LEU A 80 4.43 10.15 4.74
CA LEU A 80 4.67 11.58 4.53
C LEU A 80 4.61 12.37 5.85
N SER A 81 3.71 11.97 6.76
CA SER A 81 3.49 12.67 8.04
C SER A 81 3.81 11.83 9.29
N GLY A 82 4.22 10.57 9.13
CA GLY A 82 4.43 9.63 10.23
C GLY A 82 3.31 8.59 10.39
N SER A 83 2.23 8.69 9.60
CA SER A 83 1.15 7.70 9.52
C SER A 83 0.58 7.63 8.10
N PHE A 84 0.67 6.46 7.47
CA PHE A 84 0.09 6.21 6.15
C PHE A 84 -1.44 6.30 6.18
N ILE A 85 -2.09 5.94 7.29
CA ILE A 85 -3.53 6.12 7.47
C ILE A 85 -3.90 7.59 7.37
N GLU A 86 -3.23 8.44 8.15
CA GLU A 86 -3.51 9.88 8.17
C GLU A 86 -3.18 10.53 6.82
N ASP A 87 -2.08 10.11 6.19
CA ASP A 87 -1.71 10.57 4.85
C ASP A 87 -2.75 10.17 3.80
N PHE A 88 -3.28 8.95 3.87
CA PHE A 88 -4.27 8.45 2.92
C PHE A 88 -5.63 9.14 3.10
N ARG A 89 -6.04 9.38 4.34
CA ARG A 89 -7.25 10.17 4.67
C ARG A 89 -7.14 11.60 4.14
N SER A 90 -5.96 12.20 4.30
CA SER A 90 -5.68 13.54 3.80
C SER A 90 -5.67 13.58 2.27
N SER A 91 -4.96 12.64 1.64
CA SER A 91 -4.87 12.56 0.18
C SER A 91 -4.29 11.21 -0.30
N ALA A 92 -5.18 10.24 -0.51
CA ALA A 92 -4.82 8.95 -1.11
C ALA A 92 -4.02 9.06 -2.43
N PRO A 93 -4.36 9.94 -3.40
CA PRO A 93 -3.56 10.10 -4.61
C PRO A 93 -2.12 10.55 -4.35
N ASN A 94 -1.89 11.38 -3.33
CA ASN A 94 -0.54 11.80 -2.95
C ASN A 94 0.25 10.64 -2.33
N VAL A 95 -0.39 9.79 -1.52
CA VAL A 95 0.24 8.58 -0.99
C VAL A 95 0.65 7.65 -2.13
N ILE A 96 -0.27 7.36 -3.06
CA ILE A 96 -0.01 6.45 -4.18
C ILE A 96 1.14 6.98 -5.06
N ARG A 97 1.15 8.28 -5.38
CA ARG A 97 2.25 8.91 -6.11
C ARG A 97 3.58 8.81 -5.35
N HIS A 98 3.58 9.09 -4.05
CA HIS A 98 4.78 8.97 -3.21
C HIS A 98 5.32 7.54 -3.17
N LEU A 99 4.44 6.55 -3.04
CA LEU A 99 4.80 5.13 -3.14
C LEU A 99 5.47 4.86 -4.50
N ALA A 100 4.85 5.27 -5.60
CA ALA A 100 5.36 5.04 -6.95
C ALA A 100 6.76 5.63 -7.15
N GLU A 101 6.97 6.89 -6.76
CA GLU A 101 8.27 7.56 -6.89
C GLU A 101 9.36 6.88 -6.06
N LYS A 102 9.04 6.48 -4.82
CA LYS A 102 10.02 5.84 -3.93
C LYS A 102 10.34 4.41 -4.34
N ILE A 103 9.32 3.64 -4.69
CA ILE A 103 9.47 2.25 -5.15
C ILE A 103 10.29 2.22 -6.44
N GLN A 104 9.94 3.05 -7.43
CA GLN A 104 10.68 3.13 -8.69
C GLN A 104 12.16 3.47 -8.45
N LYS A 105 12.45 4.39 -7.52
CA LYS A 105 13.84 4.69 -7.17
C LYS A 105 14.56 3.49 -6.58
N ILE A 106 13.96 2.81 -5.59
CA ILE A 106 14.55 1.62 -4.94
C ILE A 106 14.83 0.53 -5.98
N VAL A 107 13.90 0.31 -6.91
CA VAL A 107 14.04 -0.71 -7.95
C VAL A 107 15.12 -0.33 -8.96
N ASN A 108 15.24 0.93 -9.36
CA ASN A 108 16.30 1.37 -10.27
C ASN A 108 17.71 1.28 -9.65
N ASP A 109 17.82 1.37 -8.32
CA ASP A 109 19.08 1.30 -7.59
C ASP A 109 19.54 -0.14 -7.26
N ASN A 110 18.77 -1.19 -7.56
CA ASN A 110 19.04 -2.60 -7.19
C ASN A 110 18.86 -3.59 -8.34
#